data_AF-A0A955G908-F1
#
_entry.id   AF-A0A955G908-F1
#
_cell.length_a   1.000
_cell.length_b   1.000
_cell.length_c   1.000
_cell.angle_alpha   90.00
_cell.angle_beta   90.00
_cell.angle_gamma   90.00
#
_symmetry.space_group_name_H-M   'P 1'
#
loop_
_entity.id
_entity.type
_entity.pdbx_description
1 polymer ?
#
loop_
_entity_poly.entity_id
_entity_poly.type
_entity_poly.pdbx_seq_one_letter_code
_entity_poly.pdbx_strand_id
1 'polypeptide(L)'
;MNIFKRLFSSVLTIAIVVVLILTWVNRRDLQDWWALRDYTPTNEVVGLATDTTMTDGARRIFYVNNPVIVDEIEFNSACRPESTIVLGCFILNDGIYLFDIEDERLE
;
A
#
# COMPACT_ATOMS: atom_id res chain seq x y z
N MET A 1 -19.78 -39.90 24.95
CA MET A 1 -19.09 -38.64 25.31
C MET A 1 -17.70 -38.46 24.67
N ASN A 2 -16.97 -39.53 24.30
CA ASN A 2 -15.63 -39.41 23.71
C ASN A 2 -15.64 -39.19 22.18
N ILE A 3 -16.61 -39.76 21.46
CA ILE A 3 -16.76 -39.55 20.00
C ILE A 3 -17.10 -38.08 19.70
N PHE A 4 -18.02 -37.48 20.45
CA PHE A 4 -18.39 -36.07 20.30
C PHE A 4 -17.21 -35.13 20.58
N LYS A 5 -16.40 -35.41 21.61
CA LYS A 5 -15.16 -34.66 21.90
C LYS A 5 -14.09 -34.83 20.81
N ARG A 6 -13.97 -36.02 20.23
CA ARG A 6 -13.03 -36.28 19.12
C ARG A 6 -13.48 -35.60 17.83
N LEU A 7 -14.76 -35.65 17.50
CA LEU A 7 -15.32 -34.93 16.35
C LEU A 7 -15.17 -33.42 16.52
N PHE A 8 -15.48 -32.88 17.70
CA PHE A 8 -15.28 -31.46 17.99
C PHE A 8 -13.80 -31.05 17.91
N SER A 9 -12.90 -31.86 18.47
CA SER A 9 -11.46 -31.63 18.38
C SER A 9 -10.95 -31.65 16.93
N SER A 10 -11.37 -32.65 16.13
CA SER A 10 -11.01 -32.74 14.72
C SER A 10 -11.53 -31.56 13.90
N VAL A 11 -12.77 -31.14 14.13
CA VAL A 11 -13.35 -29.95 13.46
C VAL A 11 -12.57 -28.70 13.84
N LEU A 12 -12.21 -28.53 15.11
CA LEU A 12 -11.41 -27.39 15.57
C LEU A 12 -10.03 -27.37 14.90
N THR A 13 -9.35 -28.52 14.83
CA THR A 13 -8.05 -28.63 14.14
C THR A 13 -8.18 -28.29 12.66
N ILE A 14 -9.20 -28.81 11.97
CA ILE A 14 -9.45 -28.50 10.56
C ILE A 14 -9.72 -27.00 10.38
N ALA A 15 -10.53 -26.40 11.24
CA ALA A 15 -10.82 -24.97 11.19
C ALA A 15 -9.54 -24.12 11.33
N ILE A 16 -8.64 -24.48 12.26
CA ILE A 16 -7.35 -23.80 12.43
C ILE A 16 -6.49 -23.93 11.17
N VAL A 17 -6.39 -25.13 10.58
CA VAL A 17 -5.62 -25.34 9.35
C VAL A 17 -6.18 -24.53 8.19
N VAL A 18 -7.51 -24.48 8.04
CA VAL A 18 -8.16 -23.66 7.02
C VAL A 18 -7.84 -22.18 7.21
N VAL A 19 -7.91 -21.67 8.45
CA VAL A 19 -7.54 -20.29 8.76
C VAL A 19 -6.08 -20.01 8.41
N LEU A 20 -5.16 -20.91 8.75
CA LEU A 20 -3.73 -20.76 8.42
C LEU A 20 -3.47 -20.75 6.90
N ILE A 21 -4.19 -21.58 6.14
CA ILE A 21 -4.08 -21.58 4.68
C ILE A 21 -4.62 -20.27 4.11
N LEU A 22 -5.79 -19.82 4.57
CA LEU A 22 -6.40 -18.58 4.08
C LEU A 22 -5.54 -17.36 4.41
N THR A 23 -4.95 -17.28 5.60
CA THR A 23 -4.06 -16.17 5.95
C THR A 23 -2.77 -16.19 5.14
N TRP A 24 -2.23 -17.37 4.83
CA TRP A 24 -1.03 -17.48 4.00
C TRP A 24 -1.28 -17.08 2.54
N VAL A 25 -2.41 -17.51 1.97
CA VAL A 25 -2.81 -17.15 0.60
C VAL A 25 -3.11 -15.66 0.48
N ASN A 26 -3.82 -15.08 1.47
CA ASN A 26 -4.22 -13.66 1.47
C ASN A 26 -3.23 -12.75 2.21
N ARG A 27 -1.98 -13.19 2.42
CA ARG A 27 -0.99 -12.46 3.22
C ARG A 27 -0.74 -11.03 2.72
N ARG A 28 -0.78 -10.83 1.40
CA ARG A 28 -0.53 -9.52 0.76
C ARG A 28 -1.69 -8.58 1.02
N ASP A 29 -2.92 -9.03 0.77
CA ASP A 29 -4.11 -8.23 1.05
C ASP A 29 -4.23 -7.85 2.52
N LEU A 30 -3.85 -8.75 3.43
CA LEU A 30 -3.84 -8.48 4.86
C LEU A 30 -2.78 -7.44 5.26
N GLN A 31 -1.58 -7.50 4.64
CA GLN A 31 -0.53 -6.50 4.82
C GLN A 31 -0.98 -5.12 4.33
N ASP A 32 -1.57 -5.06 3.15
CA ASP A 32 -2.08 -3.82 2.54
C ASP A 32 -3.21 -3.23 3.38
N TRP A 33 -4.15 -4.05 3.83
CA TRP A 33 -5.24 -3.61 4.72
C TRP A 33 -4.70 -3.05 6.03
N TRP A 34 -3.69 -3.70 6.60
CA TRP A 34 -3.05 -3.23 7.82
C TRP A 34 -2.32 -1.90 7.63
N ALA A 35 -1.59 -1.75 6.52
CA ALA A 35 -0.89 -0.50 6.17
C ALA A 35 -1.88 0.67 5.98
N LEU A 36 -3.02 0.41 5.34
CA LEU A 36 -4.03 1.44 5.06
C LEU A 36 -4.94 1.79 6.24
N ARG A 37 -4.96 0.98 7.30
CA ARG A 37 -5.94 1.11 8.39
C ARG A 37 -5.92 2.48 9.07
N ASP A 38 -4.74 3.06 9.23
CA ASP A 38 -4.51 4.35 9.89
C ASP A 38 -3.96 5.40 8.90
N TYR A 39 -4.02 5.12 7.59
CA TYR A 39 -3.53 6.01 6.53
C TYR A 39 -4.62 7.01 6.11
N THR A 40 -4.26 8.29 6.02
CA THR A 40 -5.13 9.35 5.50
C THR A 40 -4.35 10.12 4.42
N PRO A 41 -4.73 10.02 3.13
CA PRO A 41 -4.04 10.74 2.06
C PRO A 41 -4.31 12.25 2.16
N THR A 42 -3.33 13.05 1.74
CA THR A 42 -3.52 14.51 1.59
C THR A 42 -4.43 14.81 0.38
N ASN A 43 -4.99 16.01 0.32
CA ASN A 43 -5.86 16.41 -0.80
C ASN A 43 -5.12 16.36 -2.15
N GLU A 44 -3.85 16.74 -2.17
CA GLU A 44 -3.00 16.70 -3.38
C GLU A 44 -2.79 15.26 -3.86
N VAL A 45 -2.52 14.33 -2.95
CA VAL A 45 -2.40 12.89 -3.26
C VAL A 45 -3.72 12.32 -3.80
N VAL A 46 -4.86 12.74 -3.25
CA VAL A 46 -6.19 12.36 -3.75
C VAL A 46 -6.47 12.96 -5.13
N GLY A 47 -6.06 14.21 -5.34
CA GLY A 47 -6.12 14.91 -6.63
C GLY A 47 -5.37 14.13 -7.68
N LEU A 48 -4.08 13.84 -7.44
CA LEU A 48 -3.25 13.08 -8.36
C LEU A 48 -3.83 11.70 -8.71
N ALA A 49 -4.35 10.97 -7.72
CA ALA A 49 -5.00 9.69 -7.95
C ALA A 49 -6.31 9.81 -8.76
N THR A 50 -6.93 10.98 -8.77
CA THR A 50 -8.14 11.29 -9.55
C THR A 50 -7.78 11.75 -10.95
N ASP A 51 -6.83 12.65 -11.10
CA ASP A 51 -6.39 13.24 -12.37
C ASP A 51 -5.73 12.21 -13.28
N THR A 52 -4.99 11.27 -12.68
CA THR A 52 -4.42 10.11 -13.39
C THR A 52 -5.43 9.00 -13.64
N THR A 53 -6.70 9.19 -13.29
CA THR A 53 -7.80 8.23 -13.50
C THR A 53 -7.54 6.84 -12.89
N MET A 54 -6.90 6.79 -11.72
CA MET A 54 -6.56 5.51 -11.09
C MET A 54 -7.82 4.69 -10.80
N THR A 55 -7.81 3.43 -11.24
CA THR A 55 -8.79 2.44 -10.78
C THR A 55 -8.67 2.20 -9.28
N ASP A 56 -9.70 1.63 -8.65
CA ASP A 56 -9.66 1.31 -7.20
C ASP A 56 -8.44 0.45 -6.82
N GLY A 57 -8.06 -0.50 -7.70
CA GLY A 57 -6.87 -1.33 -7.50
C GLY A 57 -5.57 -0.53 -7.56
N ALA A 58 -5.42 0.34 -8.56
CA ALA A 58 -4.25 1.22 -8.69
C ALA A 58 -4.17 2.21 -7.52
N ARG A 59 -5.29 2.81 -7.13
CA ARG A 59 -5.40 3.73 -6.00
C ARG A 59 -5.04 3.06 -4.68
N ARG A 60 -5.48 1.81 -4.46
CA ARG A 60 -5.09 1.02 -3.29
C ARG A 60 -3.59 0.79 -3.26
N ILE A 61 -2.99 0.35 -4.36
CA ILE A 61 -1.53 0.12 -4.44
C ILE A 61 -0.78 1.44 -4.21
N PHE A 62 -1.23 2.53 -4.82
CA PHE A 62 -0.65 3.85 -4.64
C PHE A 62 -0.64 4.23 -3.16
N TYR A 63 -1.79 4.20 -2.48
CA TYR A 63 -1.93 4.56 -1.07
C TYR A 63 -1.19 3.63 -0.10
N VAL A 64 -1.11 2.32 -0.39
CA VAL A 64 -0.32 1.37 0.43
C VAL A 64 1.15 1.78 0.49
N ASN A 65 1.65 2.43 -0.56
CA ASN A 65 3.03 2.91 -0.61
C ASN A 65 3.17 4.36 -0.10
N ASN A 66 2.20 4.87 0.67
CA ASN A 66 2.26 6.13 1.40
C ASN A 66 2.90 7.29 0.60
N PRO A 67 2.31 7.69 -0.54
CA PRO A 67 2.89 8.70 -1.41
C PRO A 67 2.98 10.04 -0.68
N VAL A 68 4.12 10.70 -0.84
CA VAL A 68 4.37 12.05 -0.35
C VAL A 68 4.80 12.95 -1.50
N ILE A 69 4.27 14.17 -1.52
CA ILE A 69 4.67 15.23 -2.45
C ILE A 69 5.59 16.15 -1.66
N VAL A 70 6.80 16.37 -2.18
CA VAL A 70 7.90 17.00 -1.46
C VAL A 70 8.63 18.01 -2.34
N ASP A 71 9.25 19.00 -1.70
CA ASP A 71 10.04 20.03 -2.37
C ASP A 71 11.37 19.49 -2.92
N GLU A 72 12.14 20.35 -3.60
CA GLU A 72 13.40 19.97 -4.25
C GLU A 72 14.46 19.47 -3.27
N ILE A 73 14.50 20.06 -2.07
CA ILE A 73 15.52 19.72 -1.07
C ILE A 73 15.23 18.34 -0.51
N GLU A 74 13.98 18.08 -0.11
CA GLU A 74 13.57 16.80 0.43
C GLU A 74 13.60 15.71 -0.66
N PHE A 75 13.14 16.02 -1.88
CA PHE A 75 13.20 15.10 -3.02
C PHE A 75 14.63 14.63 -3.32
N ASN A 76 15.59 15.55 -3.45
CA ASN A 76 16.99 15.21 -3.71
C ASN A 76 17.67 14.48 -2.54
N SER A 77 17.13 14.61 -1.33
CA SER A 77 17.61 13.88 -0.15
C SER A 77 17.10 12.43 -0.11
N ALA A 78 15.83 12.21 -0.50
CA ALA A 78 15.18 10.91 -0.49
C ALA A 78 15.51 10.11 -1.75
N CYS A 79 15.35 10.73 -2.92
CA CYS A 79 15.61 10.13 -4.21
C CYS A 79 17.08 10.34 -4.61
N ARG A 80 17.75 9.28 -5.06
CA ARG A 80 19.13 9.42 -5.55
C ARG A 80 19.15 10.24 -6.84
N PRO A 81 20.13 11.14 -7.02
CA PRO A 81 20.27 11.89 -8.26
C PRO A 81 20.54 10.92 -9.41
N GLU A 82 19.62 10.89 -10.37
CA GLU A 82 19.77 10.16 -11.63
C GLU A 82 20.32 11.08 -12.73
N SER A 83 20.87 10.50 -13.79
CA SER A 83 21.40 11.29 -14.93
C SER A 83 20.30 11.89 -15.82
N THR A 84 19.04 11.70 -15.45
CA THR A 84 17.84 12.14 -16.18
C THR A 84 16.88 12.87 -15.25
N ILE A 85 15.96 13.65 -15.81
CA ILE A 85 14.90 14.32 -15.04
C ILE A 85 13.93 13.26 -14.53
N VAL A 86 13.83 13.13 -13.20
CA VAL A 86 12.95 12.18 -12.51
C VAL A 86 11.96 12.98 -11.67
N LEU A 87 10.66 12.75 -11.87
CA LEU A 87 9.58 13.46 -11.16
C LEU A 87 9.03 12.67 -9.96
N GLY A 88 9.58 11.48 -9.72
CA GLY A 88 9.17 10.63 -8.61
C GLY A 88 10.07 9.41 -8.48
N CYS A 89 10.25 8.91 -7.26
CA CYS A 89 10.96 7.66 -7.02
C CYS A 89 10.19 6.75 -6.06
N PHE A 90 10.44 5.44 -6.17
CA PHE A 90 9.93 4.45 -5.23
C PHE A 90 11.09 3.84 -4.45
N ILE A 91 11.02 3.92 -3.13
CA ILE A 91 12.02 3.37 -2.22
C ILE A 91 11.43 2.14 -1.53
N LEU A 92 12.11 1.01 -1.71
CA LEU A 92 11.65 -0.27 -1.17
C LEU A 92 11.56 -0.21 0.37
N ASN A 93 10.39 -0.55 0.91
CA ASN A 93 10.03 -0.49 2.33
C ASN A 93 9.88 0.91 2.93
N ASP A 94 9.80 1.96 2.11
CA ASP A 94 9.62 3.33 2.58
C ASP A 94 8.38 3.96 1.94
N GLY A 95 8.40 4.17 0.62
CA GLY A 95 7.22 4.66 -0.09
C GLY A 95 7.50 5.28 -1.45
N ILE A 96 6.51 6.04 -1.93
CA ILE A 96 6.58 6.83 -3.16
C ILE A 96 6.86 8.29 -2.79
N TYR A 97 7.89 8.86 -3.39
CA TYR A 97 8.20 10.28 -3.29
C TYR A 97 7.92 10.93 -4.64
N LEU A 98 7.14 11.99 -4.64
CA LEU A 98 6.78 12.76 -5.82
C LEU A 98 7.32 14.16 -5.67
N PHE A 99 7.93 14.67 -6.73
CA PHE A 99 8.44 16.03 -6.76
C PHE A 99 7.29 17.01 -6.96
N ASP A 100 7.23 18.07 -6.15
CA ASP A 100 6.27 19.15 -6.30
C ASP A 100 6.62 20.02 -7.51
N ILE A 101 5.70 20.14 -8.47
CA ILE A 101 5.92 20.86 -9.73
C ILE A 101 4.99 22.06 -9.78
N GLU A 102 5.55 23.26 -9.59
CA GLU A 102 4.84 24.53 -9.73
C GLU A 102 4.73 24.97 -11.20
N ASP A 103 4.15 24.16 -12.08
CA ASP A 103 3.92 24.48 -13.49
C ASP A 103 2.43 24.55 -13.80
N GLU A 104 1.94 25.76 -14.09
CA GLU A 104 0.53 26.06 -14.39
C GLU A 104 -0.07 25.23 -15.55
N ARG A 105 0.76 24.61 -16.39
CA ARG A 105 0.28 23.75 -17.49
C ARG A 105 -0.19 22.37 -17.02
N LEU A 106 0.13 22.00 -15.78
CA LEU A 106 -0.17 20.70 -15.18
C LEU A 106 -1.42 20.73 -14.30
N GLU A 107 -2.11 21.88 -14.20
CA GLU A 107 -3.40 22.06 -13.53
C GLU A 107 -4.59 22.15 -14.51
#